data_AF-A0A8B9H9W4-F1
#
_entry.id   AF-A0A8B9H9W4-F1
#
_cell.length_a   1.000
_cell.length_b   1.000
_cell.length_c   1.000
_cell.angle_alpha   90.00
_cell.angle_beta   90.00
_cell.angle_gamma   90.00
#
_symmetry.space_group_name_H-M   'P 1'
#
loop_
_entity.id
_entity.type
_entity.pdbx_description
1 polymer ?
#
loop_
_entity_poly.entity_id
_entity_poly.type
_entity_poly.pdbx_seq_one_letter_code
_entity_poly.pdbx_strand_id
1 'polypeptide(L)'
;MSDIRHALLRRDPLSAAKEVLYHLDISLGSALQNAPGATPGLDKNTVDLVEEFIFQVPKDRSVQRKRMSCVQELQLLEIMCSYFQEQSKDAIRQVIFSALFGLQGNKADESRMAMLGKLVSMAVAVCRVSILECAATWLQRSHSAWCVRLARVLVDDYCTLVPCSISNLQNICSASPRFCCQLITAVTALYDLSSDPDLSKSTSTLSKK
;
A
#
# COMPACT_ATOMS: atom_id res chain seq x y z
N MET A 1 -22.47 -15.66 -10.35
CA MET A 1 -21.36 -14.82 -9.80
C MET A 1 -19.96 -15.39 -10.03
N SER A 2 -19.81 -16.70 -10.27
CA SER A 2 -18.68 -17.23 -11.07
C SER A 2 -18.48 -16.42 -12.36
N ASP A 3 -19.54 -15.85 -12.91
CA ASP A 3 -19.58 -15.10 -14.17
C ASP A 3 -18.63 -13.90 -14.21
N ILE A 4 -18.49 -13.13 -13.11
CA ILE A 4 -17.57 -11.97 -13.06
C ILE A 4 -16.14 -12.46 -13.24
N ARG A 5 -15.73 -13.47 -12.46
CA ARG A 5 -14.41 -14.07 -12.60
C ARG A 5 -14.15 -14.60 -14.01
N HIS A 6 -15.13 -15.30 -14.61
CA HIS A 6 -15.02 -15.82 -15.99
C HIS A 6 -14.98 -14.71 -17.05
N ALA A 7 -15.69 -13.59 -16.84
CA ALA A 7 -15.64 -12.42 -17.71
C ALA A 7 -14.26 -11.76 -17.64
N LEU A 8 -13.74 -11.57 -16.43
CA LEU A 8 -12.43 -10.95 -16.20
C LEU A 8 -11.28 -11.83 -16.73
N LEU A 9 -11.41 -13.16 -16.66
CA LEU A 9 -10.42 -14.11 -17.21
C LEU A 9 -10.19 -13.95 -18.72
N ARG A 10 -11.17 -13.43 -19.46
CA ARG A 10 -11.08 -13.22 -20.91
C ARG A 10 -10.54 -11.84 -21.30
N ARG A 11 -10.30 -10.95 -20.33
CA ARG A 11 -9.81 -9.59 -20.56
C ARG A 11 -8.29 -9.52 -20.47
N ASP A 12 -7.72 -8.45 -21.02
CA ASP A 12 -6.33 -8.11 -20.73
C ASP A 12 -6.16 -7.78 -19.22
N PRO A 13 -4.95 -7.95 -18.67
CA PRO A 13 -4.72 -7.81 -17.23
C PRO A 13 -5.12 -6.43 -16.67
N LEU A 14 -4.92 -5.36 -17.44
CA LEU A 14 -5.17 -3.99 -16.97
C LEU A 14 -6.66 -3.67 -16.99
N SER A 15 -7.38 -4.07 -18.04
CA SER A 15 -8.84 -3.93 -18.10
C SER A 15 -9.52 -4.77 -17.03
N ALA A 16 -8.98 -5.96 -16.73
CA ALA A 16 -9.50 -6.77 -15.64
C ALA A 16 -9.27 -6.10 -14.27
N ALA A 17 -8.08 -5.54 -14.03
CA ALA A 17 -7.78 -4.80 -12.81
C ALA A 17 -8.69 -3.56 -12.63
N LYS A 18 -8.90 -2.77 -13.70
CA LYS A 18 -9.83 -1.64 -13.69
C LYS A 18 -11.25 -2.04 -13.31
N GLU A 19 -11.74 -3.12 -13.91
CA GLU A 19 -13.08 -3.64 -13.62
C GLU A 19 -13.20 -4.13 -12.17
N VAL A 20 -12.14 -4.74 -11.61
CA VAL A 20 -12.12 -5.12 -10.19
C VAL A 20 -12.15 -3.91 -9.27
N LEU A 21 -11.40 -2.84 -9.58
CA LEU A 21 -11.47 -1.58 -8.82
C LEU A 21 -12.87 -0.97 -8.86
N TYR A 22 -13.52 -0.99 -10.02
CA TYR A 22 -14.89 -0.50 -10.17
C TYR A 22 -15.91 -1.36 -9.40
N HIS A 23 -15.78 -2.68 -9.46
CA HIS A 23 -16.63 -3.58 -8.69
C HIS A 23 -16.47 -3.36 -7.18
N LEU A 24 -15.24 -3.14 -6.73
CA LEU A 24 -14.93 -2.85 -5.34
C LEU A 24 -15.54 -1.52 -4.89
N ASP A 25 -15.51 -0.48 -5.74
CA ASP A 25 -16.17 0.80 -5.48
C ASP A 25 -17.68 0.65 -5.30
N ILE A 26 -18.36 -0.07 -6.21
CA ILE A 26 -19.80 -0.33 -6.11
C ILE A 26 -20.13 -1.12 -4.84
N SER A 27 -19.36 -2.16 -4.56
CA SER A 27 -19.60 -3.05 -3.42
C SER A 27 -19.45 -2.32 -2.08
N LEU A 28 -18.41 -1.51 -1.94
CA LEU A 28 -18.16 -0.74 -0.71
C LEU A 28 -19.04 0.51 -0.64
N GLY A 29 -19.30 1.17 -1.76
CA GLY A 29 -20.17 2.34 -1.84
C GLY A 29 -21.62 2.00 -1.44
N SER A 30 -22.13 0.84 -1.87
CA SER A 30 -23.44 0.35 -1.44
C SER A 30 -23.45 -0.06 0.04
N ALA A 31 -22.40 -0.70 0.54
CA ALA A 31 -22.30 -1.07 1.95
C ALA A 31 -22.30 0.15 2.89
N LEU A 32 -21.60 1.23 2.53
CA LEU A 32 -21.55 2.47 3.30
C LEU A 32 -22.90 3.21 3.34
N GLN A 33 -23.71 3.11 2.29
CA GLN A 33 -25.06 3.70 2.24
C GLN A 33 -26.04 2.90 3.10
N ASN A 34 -25.92 1.57 3.10
CA ASN A 34 -26.86 0.69 3.78
C ASN A 34 -26.60 0.54 5.29
N ALA A 35 -25.36 0.76 5.75
CA ALA A 35 -24.99 0.63 7.17
C ALA A 35 -23.97 1.71 7.60
N PRO A 36 -24.42 2.97 7.78
CA PRO A 36 -23.55 4.03 8.25
C PRO A 36 -23.02 3.72 9.67
N GLY A 37 -21.73 3.41 9.77
CA GLY A 37 -21.03 3.17 11.05
C GLY A 37 -20.46 1.76 11.24
N ALA A 38 -20.82 0.79 10.39
CA ALA A 38 -20.12 -0.49 10.35
C ALA A 38 -18.87 -0.37 9.47
N THR A 39 -17.73 -0.93 9.91
CA THR A 39 -16.58 -1.14 9.01
C THR A 39 -17.00 -2.09 7.89
N PRO A 40 -17.09 -1.64 6.63
CA PRO A 40 -17.50 -2.51 5.54
C PRO A 40 -16.42 -3.56 5.33
N GLY A 41 -16.71 -4.82 5.69
CA GLY A 41 -15.86 -5.94 5.34
C GLY A 41 -16.07 -6.31 3.87
N LEU A 42 -15.00 -6.65 3.17
CA LEU A 42 -15.13 -7.30 1.87
C LEU A 42 -15.64 -8.72 2.08
N ASP A 43 -16.58 -9.14 1.24
CA ASP A 43 -16.93 -10.55 1.15
C ASP A 43 -15.76 -11.35 0.55
N LYS A 44 -15.70 -12.64 0.86
CA LYS A 44 -14.62 -13.53 0.43
C LYS A 44 -14.42 -13.53 -1.09
N ASN A 45 -15.48 -13.39 -1.88
CA ASN A 45 -15.36 -13.42 -3.33
C ASN A 45 -14.67 -12.16 -3.86
N THR A 46 -14.99 -10.99 -3.32
CA THR A 46 -14.32 -9.74 -3.72
C THR A 46 -12.84 -9.76 -3.31
N VAL A 47 -12.52 -10.30 -2.13
CA VAL A 47 -11.12 -10.52 -1.71
C VAL A 47 -10.38 -11.40 -2.72
N ASP A 48 -10.97 -12.52 -3.12
CA ASP A 48 -10.36 -13.44 -4.09
C ASP A 48 -10.12 -12.78 -5.46
N LEU A 49 -11.05 -11.92 -5.92
CA LEU A 49 -10.89 -11.16 -7.17
C LEU A 49 -9.74 -10.16 -7.06
N VAL A 50 -9.65 -9.43 -5.96
CA VAL A 50 -8.55 -8.48 -5.73
C VAL A 50 -7.20 -9.21 -5.71
N GLU A 51 -7.11 -10.34 -5.00
CA GLU A 51 -5.88 -11.13 -4.94
C GLU A 51 -5.47 -11.68 -6.31
N GLU A 52 -6.41 -12.19 -7.09
CA GLU A 52 -6.13 -12.81 -8.39
C GLU A 52 -5.82 -11.77 -9.49
N PHE A 53 -6.49 -10.62 -9.50
CA PHE A 53 -6.42 -9.65 -10.62
C PHE A 53 -5.60 -8.40 -10.32
N ILE A 54 -5.48 -7.97 -9.06
CA ILE A 54 -4.64 -6.82 -8.67
C ILE A 54 -3.27 -7.32 -8.20
N PHE A 55 -3.25 -8.25 -7.23
CA PHE A 55 -2.01 -8.74 -6.62
C PHE A 55 -1.38 -9.95 -7.33
N GLN A 56 -2.02 -10.43 -8.40
CA GLN A 56 -1.56 -11.56 -9.22
C GLN A 56 -1.24 -12.83 -8.42
N VAL A 57 -2.00 -13.08 -7.36
CA VAL A 57 -1.91 -14.28 -6.52
C VAL A 57 -2.84 -15.33 -7.11
N PRO A 58 -2.32 -16.40 -7.74
CA PRO A 58 -3.18 -17.39 -8.38
C PRO A 58 -3.98 -18.17 -7.33
N LYS A 59 -5.30 -18.24 -7.51
CA LYS A 59 -6.19 -19.04 -6.65
C LYS A 59 -6.05 -20.54 -6.90
N ASP A 60 -5.72 -20.92 -8.14
CA ASP A 60 -5.62 -22.31 -8.58
C ASP A 60 -4.28 -22.52 -9.32
N ARG A 61 -3.55 -23.58 -8.95
CA ARG A 61 -2.26 -23.91 -9.58
C ARG A 61 -2.43 -24.31 -11.05
N SER A 62 -3.63 -24.76 -11.43
CA SER A 62 -3.93 -25.24 -12.78
C SER A 62 -4.07 -24.13 -13.82
N VAL A 63 -4.43 -22.91 -13.41
CA VAL A 63 -4.58 -21.75 -14.30
C VAL A 63 -3.42 -20.79 -14.05
N GLN A 64 -2.26 -21.06 -14.65
CA GLN A 64 -1.17 -20.09 -14.66
C GLN A 64 -1.53 -18.91 -15.56
N ARG A 65 -1.94 -17.80 -14.95
CA ARG A 65 -1.98 -16.53 -15.67
C ARG A 65 -0.58 -16.01 -15.88
N LYS A 66 -0.38 -15.43 -17.06
CA LYS A 66 0.81 -14.66 -17.36
C LYS A 66 0.90 -13.51 -16.36
N ARG A 67 2.00 -13.44 -15.61
CA ARG A 67 2.31 -12.29 -14.75
C ARG A 67 2.36 -11.04 -15.61
N MET A 68 1.94 -9.90 -15.06
CA MET A 68 2.08 -8.62 -15.74
C MET A 68 3.56 -8.36 -16.02
N SER A 69 3.85 -7.75 -17.18
CA SER A 69 5.17 -7.19 -17.44
C SER A 69 5.43 -5.97 -16.53
N CYS A 70 6.69 -5.55 -16.40
CA CYS A 70 7.01 -4.34 -15.62
C CYS A 70 6.28 -3.09 -16.15
N VAL A 71 6.10 -2.99 -17.47
CA VAL A 71 5.33 -1.89 -18.09
C VAL A 71 3.87 -1.95 -17.69
N GLN A 72 3.26 -3.14 -17.71
CA GLN A 72 1.88 -3.32 -17.27
C GLN A 72 1.72 -3.04 -15.77
N GLU A 73 2.68 -3.46 -14.95
CA GLU A 73 2.65 -3.15 -13.52
C GLU A 73 2.73 -1.64 -13.26
N LEU A 74 3.60 -0.91 -13.99
CA LEU A 74 3.66 0.54 -13.92
C LEU A 74 2.33 1.19 -14.36
N GLN A 75 1.73 0.72 -15.45
CA GLN A 75 0.43 1.19 -15.91
C GLN A 75 -0.68 0.91 -14.89
N LEU A 76 -0.63 -0.22 -14.18
CA LEU A 76 -1.56 -0.50 -13.09
C LEU A 76 -1.39 0.50 -11.95
N LEU A 77 -0.16 0.85 -11.56
CA LEU A 77 0.08 1.87 -10.54
C LEU A 77 -0.46 3.24 -10.98
N GLU A 78 -0.30 3.61 -12.25
CA GLU A 78 -0.87 4.85 -12.81
C GLU A 78 -2.40 4.84 -12.73
N ILE A 79 -3.03 3.72 -13.10
CA ILE A 79 -4.48 3.53 -13.00
C ILE A 79 -4.94 3.69 -11.54
N MET A 80 -4.25 3.07 -10.59
CA MET A 80 -4.58 3.18 -9.17
C MET A 80 -4.40 4.62 -8.66
N CYS A 81 -3.34 5.31 -9.07
CA CYS A 81 -3.13 6.72 -8.77
C CYS A 81 -4.25 7.62 -9.29
N SER A 82 -4.62 7.48 -10.56
CA SER A 82 -5.72 8.25 -11.13
C SER A 82 -7.04 7.94 -10.44
N TYR A 83 -7.32 6.65 -10.17
CA TYR A 83 -8.50 6.23 -9.44
C TYR A 83 -8.60 6.89 -8.06
N PHE A 84 -7.56 6.79 -7.22
CA PHE A 84 -7.59 7.42 -5.90
C PHE A 84 -7.64 8.96 -5.96
N GLN A 85 -7.04 9.56 -6.98
CA GLN A 85 -7.08 11.02 -7.19
C GLN A 85 -8.49 11.51 -7.56
N GLU A 86 -9.20 10.78 -8.42
CA GLU A 86 -10.54 11.13 -8.92
C GLU A 86 -11.65 10.93 -7.87
N GLN A 87 -11.45 10.01 -6.92
CA GLN A 87 -12.41 9.76 -5.84
C GLN A 87 -12.53 10.96 -4.89
N SER A 88 -13.60 11.75 -5.00
CA SER A 88 -13.76 13.00 -4.24
C SER A 88 -14.11 12.81 -2.76
N LYS A 89 -14.61 11.63 -2.38
CA LYS A 89 -15.04 11.33 -1.02
C LYS A 89 -13.93 10.63 -0.24
N ASP A 90 -13.28 11.35 0.66
CA ASP A 90 -12.16 10.82 1.46
C ASP A 90 -12.52 9.54 2.23
N ALA A 91 -13.73 9.45 2.77
CA ALA A 91 -14.20 8.24 3.48
C ALA A 91 -14.23 7.00 2.55
N ILE A 92 -14.71 7.16 1.32
CA ILE A 92 -14.74 6.08 0.32
C ILE A 92 -13.29 5.71 -0.05
N ARG A 93 -12.45 6.71 -0.32
CA ARG A 93 -11.04 6.53 -0.64
C ARG A 93 -10.31 5.69 0.42
N GLN A 94 -10.48 6.04 1.69
CA GLN A 94 -9.88 5.34 2.83
C GLN A 94 -10.41 3.91 2.97
N VAL A 95 -11.71 3.69 2.77
CA VAL A 95 -12.33 2.36 2.85
C VAL A 95 -11.82 1.45 1.72
N ILE A 96 -11.74 1.96 0.48
CA ILE A 96 -11.17 1.22 -0.66
C ILE A 96 -9.70 0.89 -0.41
N PHE A 97 -8.92 1.87 0.05
CA PHE A 97 -7.50 1.64 0.34
C PHE A 97 -7.32 0.57 1.43
N SER A 98 -8.14 0.63 2.49
CA SER A 98 -8.15 -0.37 3.56
C SER A 98 -8.58 -1.75 3.06
N ALA A 99 -9.54 -1.82 2.13
CA ALA A 99 -9.98 -3.07 1.51
C ALA A 99 -8.91 -3.70 0.61
N LEU A 100 -8.13 -2.87 -0.10
CA LEU A 100 -7.04 -3.32 -0.96
C LEU A 100 -5.78 -3.72 -0.17
N PHE A 101 -5.40 -2.96 0.84
CA PHE A 101 -4.10 -3.12 1.52
C PHE A 101 -4.22 -3.57 2.98
N GLY A 102 -5.43 -3.80 3.48
CA GLY A 102 -5.66 -4.43 4.77
C GLY A 102 -5.13 -5.87 4.77
N LEU A 103 -4.23 -6.16 5.69
CA LEU A 103 -3.59 -7.46 5.81
C LEU A 103 -4.61 -8.51 6.28
N GLN A 104 -4.61 -9.67 5.63
CA GLN A 104 -5.58 -10.74 5.87
C GLN A 104 -4.98 -11.92 6.66
N GLY A 105 -3.68 -11.89 6.96
CA GLY A 105 -2.97 -13.00 7.59
C GLY A 105 -2.75 -14.17 6.64
N ASN A 106 -2.77 -13.93 5.33
CA ASN A 106 -2.70 -14.96 4.30
C ASN A 106 -1.45 -14.78 3.41
N LYS A 107 -1.19 -15.72 2.49
CA LYS A 107 -0.01 -15.66 1.61
C LYS A 107 -0.04 -14.49 0.60
N ALA A 108 -1.21 -13.87 0.38
CA ALA A 108 -1.34 -12.73 -0.52
C ALA A 108 -0.81 -11.43 0.11
N ASP A 109 -0.63 -11.38 1.45
CA ASP A 109 -0.13 -10.20 2.15
C ASP A 109 1.25 -9.76 1.64
N GLU A 110 2.10 -10.70 1.21
CA GLU A 110 3.39 -10.39 0.60
C GLU A 110 3.23 -9.63 -0.73
N SER A 111 2.32 -10.06 -1.59
CA SER A 111 2.02 -9.36 -2.85
C SER A 111 1.30 -8.03 -2.60
N ARG A 112 0.42 -7.96 -1.59
CA ARG A 112 -0.23 -6.72 -1.15
C ARG A 112 0.81 -5.69 -0.73
N MET A 113 1.78 -6.10 0.09
CA MET A 113 2.86 -5.23 0.55
C MET A 113 3.78 -4.79 -0.57
N ALA A 114 4.13 -5.68 -1.50
CA ALA A 114 4.94 -5.31 -2.65
C ALA A 114 4.24 -4.25 -3.51
N MET A 115 2.93 -4.41 -3.75
CA MET A 115 2.15 -3.44 -4.51
C MET A 115 1.95 -2.12 -3.74
N LEU A 116 1.70 -2.18 -2.43
CA LEU A 116 1.61 -1.01 -1.56
C LEU A 116 2.89 -0.19 -1.59
N GLY A 117 4.05 -0.84 -1.45
CA GLY A 117 5.36 -0.20 -1.51
C GLY A 117 5.56 0.55 -2.83
N LYS A 118 5.29 -0.10 -3.96
CA LYS A 118 5.39 0.52 -5.28
C LYS A 118 4.41 1.69 -5.46
N LEU A 119 3.17 1.53 -5.00
CA LEU A 119 2.14 2.57 -5.10
C LEU A 119 2.49 3.80 -4.28
N VAL A 120 2.91 3.62 -3.03
CA VAL A 120 3.30 4.72 -2.14
C VAL A 120 4.59 5.36 -2.62
N SER A 121 5.57 4.57 -3.09
CA SER A 121 6.79 5.08 -3.71
C SER A 121 6.45 5.96 -4.91
N MET A 122 5.61 5.50 -5.85
CA MET A 122 5.21 6.33 -6.98
C MET A 122 4.42 7.57 -6.54
N ALA A 123 3.54 7.45 -5.54
CA ALA A 123 2.78 8.58 -4.99
C ALA A 123 3.68 9.66 -4.38
N VAL A 124 4.81 9.30 -3.79
CA VAL A 124 5.84 10.26 -3.35
C VAL A 124 6.49 10.94 -4.56
N ALA A 125 6.89 10.19 -5.58
CA ALA A 125 7.57 10.73 -6.75
C ALA A 125 6.74 11.76 -7.51
N VAL A 126 5.42 11.51 -7.62
CA VAL A 126 4.47 12.37 -8.36
C VAL A 126 3.52 13.15 -7.45
N CYS A 127 3.85 13.28 -6.16
CA CYS A 127 3.11 14.08 -5.17
C CYS A 127 1.59 13.82 -5.10
N ARG A 128 1.16 12.55 -5.11
CA ARG A 128 -0.27 12.17 -5.02
C ARG A 128 -0.78 12.15 -3.59
N VAL A 129 -1.13 13.33 -3.07
CA VAL A 129 -1.59 13.54 -1.68
C VAL A 129 -2.72 12.60 -1.28
N SER A 130 -3.68 12.34 -2.17
CA SER A 130 -4.80 11.42 -1.93
C SER A 130 -4.36 10.02 -1.49
N ILE A 131 -3.28 9.49 -2.05
CA ILE A 131 -2.72 8.19 -1.66
C ILE A 131 -1.88 8.31 -0.39
N LEU A 132 -1.09 9.38 -0.25
CA LEU A 132 -0.26 9.59 0.92
C LEU A 132 -1.11 9.68 2.20
N GLU A 133 -2.26 10.36 2.16
CA GLU A 133 -3.21 10.41 3.28
C GLU A 133 -3.83 9.03 3.60
N CYS A 134 -4.07 8.19 2.60
CA CYS A 134 -4.50 6.81 2.83
C CYS A 134 -3.40 5.94 3.44
N ALA A 135 -2.18 6.06 2.92
CA ALA A 135 -1.01 5.37 3.45
C ALA A 135 -0.69 5.81 4.88
N ALA A 136 -0.92 7.07 5.24
CA ALA A 136 -0.77 7.57 6.60
C ALA A 136 -1.72 6.86 7.57
N THR A 137 -3.01 6.78 7.24
CA THR A 137 -4.00 6.05 8.03
C THR A 137 -3.66 4.56 8.13
N TRP A 138 -3.17 3.96 7.02
CA TRP A 138 -2.74 2.57 7.00
C TRP A 138 -1.54 2.33 7.93
N LEU A 139 -0.51 3.18 7.87
CA LEU A 139 0.66 3.12 8.76
C LEU A 139 0.26 3.25 10.24
N GLN A 140 -0.66 4.16 10.54
CA GLN A 140 -1.13 4.40 11.91
C GLN A 140 -1.84 3.18 12.52
N ARG A 141 -2.54 2.39 11.69
CA ARG A 141 -3.36 1.26 12.15
C ARG A 141 -2.68 -0.11 12.01
N SER A 142 -1.54 -0.16 11.34
CA SER A 142 -0.84 -1.41 11.03
C SER A 142 0.17 -1.78 12.11
N HIS A 143 0.45 -3.08 12.22
CA HIS A 143 1.47 -3.55 13.15
C HIS A 143 2.86 -3.07 12.73
N SER A 144 3.70 -2.69 13.69
CA SER A 144 4.99 -2.00 13.49
C SER A 144 5.90 -2.69 12.47
N ALA A 145 5.95 -4.02 12.48
CA ALA A 145 6.73 -4.81 11.52
C ALA A 145 6.39 -4.48 10.04
N TRP A 146 5.12 -4.24 9.72
CA TRP A 146 4.69 -3.91 8.35
C TRP A 146 4.97 -2.45 8.00
N CYS A 147 4.85 -1.56 8.99
CA CYS A 147 5.24 -0.16 8.84
C CYS A 147 6.73 -0.03 8.52
N VAL A 148 7.58 -0.77 9.24
CA VAL A 148 9.03 -0.83 9.00
C VAL A 148 9.35 -1.36 7.60
N ARG A 149 8.60 -2.37 7.11
CA ARG A 149 8.76 -2.88 5.75
C ARG A 149 8.45 -1.84 4.69
N LEU A 150 7.36 -1.08 4.84
CA LEU A 150 7.02 0.00 3.91
C LEU A 150 8.09 1.11 3.96
N ALA A 151 8.54 1.49 5.16
CA ALA A 151 9.60 2.47 5.33
C ALA A 151 10.90 2.04 4.65
N ARG A 152 11.29 0.76 4.77
CA ARG A 152 12.48 0.22 4.11
C ARG A 152 12.43 0.38 2.60
N VAL A 153 11.30 0.05 1.97
CA VAL A 153 11.11 0.23 0.51
C VAL A 153 11.35 1.69 0.12
N LEU A 154 10.77 2.63 0.86
CA LEU A 154 10.92 4.05 0.54
C LEU A 154 12.34 4.57 0.79
N VAL A 155 13.02 4.08 1.83
CA VAL A 155 14.42 4.43 2.08
C VAL A 155 15.33 3.87 0.99
N ASP A 156 15.10 2.63 0.55
CA ASP A 156 15.87 2.05 -0.55
C ASP A 156 15.67 2.86 -1.84
N ASP A 157 14.43 3.20 -2.18
CA ASP A 157 14.12 3.99 -3.39
C ASP A 157 14.70 5.41 -3.35
N TYR A 158 14.51 6.14 -2.25
CA TYR A 158 14.76 7.59 -2.17
C TYR A 158 16.08 7.98 -1.50
N CYS A 159 16.69 7.10 -0.72
CA CYS A 159 17.96 7.39 -0.05
C CYS A 159 19.13 6.61 -0.66
N THR A 160 18.85 5.43 -1.23
CA THR A 160 19.90 4.53 -1.73
C THR A 160 20.00 4.50 -3.26
N LEU A 161 18.87 4.34 -3.95
CA LEU A 161 18.85 4.07 -5.39
C LEU A 161 18.81 5.32 -6.28
N VAL A 162 18.06 6.37 -5.89
CA VAL A 162 17.83 7.53 -6.76
C VAL A 162 18.59 8.77 -6.26
N PRO A 163 19.64 9.23 -6.96
CA PRO A 163 20.32 10.49 -6.65
C PRO A 163 19.35 11.68 -6.69
N CYS A 164 19.52 12.66 -5.79
CA CYS A 164 18.72 13.90 -5.71
C CYS A 164 17.22 13.74 -5.36
N SER A 165 16.76 12.53 -5.04
CA SER A 165 15.36 12.25 -4.72
C SER A 165 14.95 12.65 -3.30
N ILE A 166 15.89 13.12 -2.49
CA ILE A 166 15.65 13.75 -1.18
C ILE A 166 14.66 14.92 -1.31
N SER A 167 14.68 15.64 -2.44
CA SER A 167 13.73 16.72 -2.72
C SER A 167 12.27 16.24 -2.73
N ASN A 168 12.01 15.02 -3.24
CA ASN A 168 10.68 14.41 -3.22
C ASN A 168 10.24 14.14 -1.79
N LEU A 169 11.13 13.61 -0.93
CA LEU A 169 10.84 13.40 0.50
C LEU A 169 10.59 14.71 1.24
N GLN A 170 11.35 15.77 0.94
CA GLN A 170 11.15 17.10 1.52
C GLN A 170 9.79 17.70 1.14
N ASN A 171 9.35 17.49 -0.10
CA ASN A 171 8.04 17.97 -0.56
C ASN A 171 6.87 17.30 0.19
N ILE A 172 7.04 16.06 0.67
CA ILE A 172 6.02 15.37 1.48
C ILE A 172 5.71 16.16 2.76
N CYS A 173 6.72 16.76 3.40
CA CYS A 173 6.53 17.50 4.65
C CYS A 173 5.47 18.58 4.53
N SER A 174 5.41 19.24 3.37
CA SER A 174 4.41 20.26 3.06
C SER A 174 3.13 19.67 2.47
N ALA A 175 3.23 18.64 1.63
CA ALA A 175 2.09 18.11 0.88
C ALA A 175 1.19 17.16 1.70
N SER A 176 1.77 16.32 2.56
CA SER A 176 1.05 15.42 3.47
C SER A 176 1.83 15.30 4.80
N PRO A 177 1.66 16.26 5.71
CA PRO A 177 2.33 16.24 7.02
C PRO A 177 2.01 14.99 7.83
N ARG A 178 0.78 14.45 7.67
CA ARG A 178 0.36 13.21 8.35
C ARG A 178 1.17 12.02 7.88
N PHE A 179 1.30 11.83 6.56
CA PHE A 179 2.12 10.75 6.01
C PHE A 179 3.59 10.92 6.41
N CYS A 180 4.12 12.14 6.34
CA CYS A 180 5.48 12.44 6.79
C CYS A 180 5.74 11.98 8.23
N CYS A 181 4.84 12.34 9.16
CA CYS A 181 4.96 11.96 10.57
C CYS A 181 4.95 10.43 10.77
N GLN A 182 4.04 9.73 10.09
CA GLN A 182 3.97 8.26 10.16
C GLN A 182 5.21 7.60 9.54
N LEU A 183 5.72 8.15 8.43
CA LEU A 183 6.93 7.66 7.79
C LEU A 183 8.15 7.85 8.69
N ILE A 184 8.33 9.03 9.29
CA ILE A 184 9.41 9.29 10.25
C ILE A 184 9.36 8.26 11.38
N THR A 185 8.17 8.02 11.95
CA THR A 185 7.98 7.02 13.02
C THR A 185 8.37 5.60 12.58
N ALA A 186 8.03 5.22 11.34
CA ALA A 186 8.40 3.91 10.81
C ALA A 186 9.91 3.81 10.48
N VAL A 187 10.54 4.90 10.02
CA VAL A 187 11.98 4.98 9.74
C VAL A 187 12.80 4.96 11.03
N THR A 188 12.36 5.65 12.08
CA THR A 188 13.04 5.60 13.39
C THR A 188 12.98 4.20 13.99
N ALA A 189 11.87 3.48 13.81
CA ALA A 189 11.76 2.08 14.18
C ALA A 189 12.62 1.15 13.30
N LEU A 190 12.84 1.49 12.02
CA LEU A 190 13.70 0.73 11.12
C LEU A 190 15.18 0.80 11.52
N TYR A 191 15.64 1.97 11.95
CA TYR A 191 17.04 2.23 12.32
C TYR A 191 17.25 2.25 13.83
N ASP A 192 16.50 1.46 14.60
CA ASP A 192 16.47 1.49 16.06
C ASP A 192 17.86 1.73 16.69
N LEU A 193 18.12 2.99 17.02
CA LEU A 193 19.41 3.49 17.48
C LEU A 193 19.72 3.01 18.90
N SER A 194 18.75 2.39 19.58
CA SER A 194 18.96 1.79 20.91
C SER A 194 19.72 0.46 20.83
N SER A 195 19.81 -0.14 19.65
CA SER A 195 20.51 -1.40 19.41
C SER A 195 22.01 -1.24 19.16
N ASP A 196 22.57 -0.03 19.29
CA ASP A 196 23.99 0.23 19.06
C ASP A 196 24.84 -0.19 20.28
N PRO A 197 25.58 -1.32 20.24
CA PRO A 197 26.35 -1.80 21.38
C PRO A 197 27.51 -0.85 21.76
N ASP A 198 27.90 0.08 20.90
CA ASP A 198 29.04 0.97 21.13
C ASP A 198 28.68 2.24 21.93
N LEU A 199 27.39 2.58 22.11
CA LEU A 199 26.99 3.61 23.07
C LEU A 199 27.00 3.12 24.52
N SER A 200 26.96 1.81 24.75
CA SER A 200 26.97 1.21 26.10
C SER A 200 28.36 1.15 26.75
N LYS A 201 29.43 1.27 25.96
CA LYS A 201 30.82 1.19 26.47
C LYS A 201 31.34 2.52 27.00
N SER A 202 30.82 3.65 26.51
CA SER A 202 31.32 5.00 26.83
C SER A 202 30.90 5.52 28.21
N THR A 203 29.97 4.85 28.91
CA THR A 203 29.54 5.23 30.27
C THR A 203 30.26 4.46 31.38
N SER A 204 31.08 3.45 31.04
CA SER A 204 31.75 2.59 32.04
C SER A 204 33.12 3.10 32.54
N THR A 205 33.68 4.15 31.94
CA THR A 205 35.02 4.66 32.29
C THR A 205 35.03 5.89 33.21
N LEU A 206 33.87 6.46 33.57
CA LEU A 206 33.81 7.65 34.45
C LEU A 206 33.49 7.37 35.93
N SER A 207 33.35 6.10 36.36
CA SER A 207 33.06 5.75 37.76
C SER A 207 34.22 5.07 38.49
N LYS A 208 35.46 5.42 38.14
CA LYS A 208 36.67 5.08 38.91
C LYS A 208 37.62 6.27 38.98
N LYS A 209 37.27 7.24 39.82
CA LYS A 209 38.25 8.12 40.47
C LYS A 209 37.69 8.62 41.79
#